data_AF-A0A8J8B4X9-F1
#
_entry.id   AF-A0A8J8B4X9-F1
#
_cell.length_a   1.000
_cell.length_b   1.000
_cell.length_c   1.000
_cell.angle_alpha   90.00
_cell.angle_beta   90.00
_cell.angle_gamma   90.00
#
_symmetry.space_group_name_H-M   'P 1'
#
loop_
_entity.id
_entity.type
_entity.pdbx_description
1 polymer ?
#
loop_
_entity_poly.entity_id
_entity_poly.type
_entity_poly.pdbx_seq_one_letter_code
_entity_poly.pdbx_strand_id
1 'polypeptide(L)'
;MDDPVVSLLREASVQRADAVAALRHLPLPIRQGLAAEDHETRRRSEGRFFEAIIYELLRKAGAESPLITAIAAFGADVPEESGSKNGIRYTRDGNIRICRDGAIAAEIDLLFSDARGRIFFGEATIAPPPASFISEVREKKALLSDLAAGREIIFLYLSPSPPPDVLGPLFAEGGYPIIRPDLPALREEVAGTLTAPRRKRRPIPHPKVTDGAAILRKERVEEGFFSYIQRFFRK
;
A
#
# COMPACT_ATOMS: atom_id res chain seq x y z
N MET A 1 21.44 -9.41 -7.06
CA MET A 1 21.32 -9.26 -5.60
C MET A 1 19.88 -8.90 -5.33
N ASP A 2 19.20 -9.65 -4.47
CA ASP A 2 17.78 -9.43 -4.16
C ASP A 2 17.63 -8.09 -3.40
N ASP A 3 16.54 -7.36 -3.61
CA ASP A 3 16.34 -6.06 -2.97
C ASP A 3 16.04 -6.25 -1.47
N PRO A 4 16.73 -5.54 -0.55
CA PRO A 4 16.61 -5.80 0.89
C PRO A 4 15.20 -5.52 1.44
N VAL A 5 14.44 -4.58 0.85
CA VAL A 5 13.04 -4.33 1.21
C VAL A 5 12.17 -5.51 0.77
N VAL A 6 12.44 -6.05 -0.41
CA VAL A 6 11.71 -7.20 -0.95
C VAL A 6 11.98 -8.45 -0.11
N SER A 7 13.24 -8.71 0.26
CA SER A 7 13.60 -9.82 1.16
C SER A 7 12.91 -9.67 2.52
N LEU A 8 12.91 -8.47 3.11
CA LEU A 8 12.20 -8.19 4.36
C LEU A 8 10.71 -8.57 4.30
N LEU A 9 10.01 -8.17 3.23
CA LEU A 9 8.58 -8.46 3.08
C LEU A 9 8.29 -9.95 2.81
N ARG A 10 9.20 -10.65 2.13
CA ARG A 10 9.11 -12.10 1.93
C ARG A 10 9.30 -12.88 3.24
N GLU A 11 10.21 -12.42 4.10
CA GLU A 11 10.58 -13.09 5.35
C GLU A 11 9.70 -12.71 6.54
N ALA A 12 8.99 -11.57 6.48
CA ALA A 12 8.14 -11.09 7.55
C ALA A 12 7.04 -12.10 7.92
N SER A 13 6.98 -12.51 9.19
CA SER A 13 5.95 -13.42 9.67
C SER A 13 4.66 -12.68 10.01
N VAL A 14 3.53 -13.29 9.68
CA VAL A 14 2.18 -12.80 10.04
C VAL A 14 1.52 -13.85 10.91
N GLN A 15 0.88 -13.40 11.97
CA GLN A 15 0.21 -14.25 12.95
C GLN A 15 -1.29 -13.95 12.99
N ARG A 16 -2.06 -14.79 13.69
CA ARG A 16 -3.49 -14.56 13.93
C ARG A 16 -3.84 -13.15 14.41
N ALA A 17 -3.00 -12.58 15.29
CA ALA A 17 -3.23 -11.23 15.81
C ALA A 17 -3.19 -10.17 14.70
N ASP A 18 -2.28 -10.31 13.74
CA ASP A 18 -2.15 -9.45 12.57
C ASP A 18 -3.37 -9.61 11.64
N ALA A 19 -3.87 -10.85 11.47
CA ALA A 19 -5.10 -11.14 10.74
C ALA A 19 -6.34 -10.49 11.38
N VAL A 20 -6.44 -10.54 12.72
CA VAL A 20 -7.50 -9.85 13.46
C VAL A 20 -7.38 -8.33 13.31
N ALA A 21 -6.15 -7.79 13.33
CA ALA A 21 -5.91 -6.37 13.07
C ALA A 21 -6.36 -5.99 11.65
N ALA A 22 -6.05 -6.80 10.63
CA ALA A 22 -6.42 -6.55 9.24
C ALA A 22 -7.93 -6.35 9.04
N LEU A 23 -8.77 -7.09 9.78
CA LEU A 23 -10.23 -6.96 9.71
C LEU A 23 -10.75 -5.55 10.00
N ARG A 24 -9.99 -4.72 10.74
CA ARG A 24 -10.38 -3.35 11.03
C ARG A 24 -10.39 -2.46 9.78
N HIS A 25 -9.59 -2.78 8.78
CA HIS A 25 -9.53 -2.03 7.52
C HIS A 25 -10.74 -2.29 6.63
N LEU A 26 -11.41 -3.43 6.83
CA LEU A 26 -12.50 -3.86 5.97
C LEU A 26 -13.82 -3.14 6.32
N PRO A 27 -14.58 -2.69 5.30
CA PRO A 27 -16.00 -2.37 5.47
C PRO A 27 -16.78 -3.59 5.99
N LEU A 28 -17.88 -3.36 6.71
CA LEU A 28 -18.69 -4.45 7.27
C LEU A 28 -19.17 -5.46 6.21
N PRO A 29 -19.67 -5.03 5.03
CA PRO A 29 -20.10 -5.98 3.99
C PRO A 29 -18.97 -6.88 3.51
N ILE A 30 -17.76 -6.33 3.35
CA ILE A 30 -16.57 -7.09 2.96
C ILE A 30 -16.18 -8.10 4.05
N ARG A 31 -16.22 -7.69 5.32
CA ARG A 31 -15.94 -8.60 6.44
C ARG A 31 -16.95 -9.75 6.52
N GLN A 32 -18.23 -9.46 6.33
CA GLN A 32 -19.29 -10.49 6.30
C GLN A 32 -19.15 -11.40 5.08
N GLY A 33 -18.74 -10.84 3.94
CA GLY A 33 -18.51 -11.59 2.72
C GLY A 33 -17.40 -12.65 2.82
N LEU A 34 -16.45 -12.52 3.77
CA LEU A 34 -15.45 -13.57 4.05
C LEU A 34 -16.07 -14.89 4.53
N ALA A 35 -17.30 -14.88 5.04
CA ALA A 35 -18.06 -16.05 5.45
C ALA A 35 -19.23 -16.36 4.50
N ALA A 36 -19.33 -15.65 3.37
CA ALA A 36 -20.42 -15.88 2.43
C ALA A 36 -20.29 -17.23 1.73
N GLU A 37 -21.41 -17.92 1.57
CA GLU A 37 -21.51 -19.14 0.76
C GLU A 37 -21.37 -18.83 -0.73
N ASP A 38 -21.88 -17.66 -1.15
CA ASP A 38 -21.74 -17.18 -2.52
C ASP A 38 -20.25 -17.00 -2.88
N HIS A 39 -19.81 -17.78 -3.87
CA HIS A 39 -18.42 -17.84 -4.27
C HIS A 39 -17.87 -16.49 -4.71
N GLU A 40 -18.65 -15.71 -5.47
CA GLU A 40 -18.16 -14.43 -5.99
C GLU A 40 -18.02 -13.38 -4.89
N THR A 41 -19.00 -13.29 -3.99
CA THR A 41 -18.94 -12.41 -2.81
C THR A 41 -17.76 -12.76 -1.92
N ARG A 42 -17.55 -14.06 -1.67
CA ARG A 42 -16.42 -14.55 -0.86
C ARG A 42 -15.09 -14.23 -1.52
N ARG A 43 -14.92 -14.54 -2.81
CA ARG A 43 -13.68 -14.24 -3.55
C ARG A 43 -13.32 -12.76 -3.53
N ARG A 44 -14.30 -11.87 -3.76
CA ARG A 44 -14.07 -10.40 -3.67
C ARG A 44 -13.64 -9.99 -2.27
N SER A 45 -14.25 -10.59 -1.25
CA SER A 45 -13.92 -10.30 0.15
C SER A 45 -12.55 -10.81 0.55
N GLU A 46 -12.17 -12.00 0.06
CA GLU A 46 -10.84 -12.59 0.25
C GLU A 46 -9.75 -11.73 -0.38
N GLY A 47 -9.98 -11.16 -1.58
CA GLY A 47 -9.01 -10.23 -2.18
C GLY A 47 -8.78 -9.01 -1.30
N ARG A 48 -9.86 -8.41 -0.79
CA ARG A 48 -9.79 -7.23 0.09
C ARG A 48 -9.16 -7.55 1.45
N PHE A 49 -9.39 -8.74 1.98
CA PHE A 49 -8.70 -9.22 3.18
C PHE A 49 -7.21 -9.44 2.91
N PHE A 50 -6.85 -9.98 1.74
CA PHE A 50 -5.46 -10.16 1.32
C PHE A 50 -4.73 -8.82 1.24
N GLU A 51 -5.33 -7.78 0.65
CA GLU A 51 -4.80 -6.41 0.67
C GLU A 51 -4.58 -5.91 2.11
N ALA A 52 -5.58 -6.08 2.98
CA ALA A 52 -5.52 -5.62 4.36
C ALA A 52 -4.46 -6.34 5.21
N ILE A 53 -4.25 -7.64 5.00
CA ILE A 53 -3.23 -8.39 5.74
C ILE A 53 -1.82 -8.12 5.22
N ILE A 54 -1.65 -7.88 3.92
CA ILE A 54 -0.39 -7.40 3.37
C ILE A 54 -0.06 -6.01 3.94
N TYR A 55 -1.06 -5.15 4.11
CA TYR A 55 -0.87 -3.86 4.76
C TYR A 55 -0.39 -4.00 6.22
N GLU A 56 -1.00 -4.88 7.01
CA GLU A 56 -0.55 -5.14 8.39
C GLU A 56 0.85 -5.79 8.45
N LEU A 57 1.19 -6.67 7.50
CA LEU A 57 2.54 -7.19 7.32
C LEU A 57 3.54 -6.05 7.07
N LEU A 58 3.22 -5.12 6.18
CA LEU A 58 4.06 -3.97 5.87
C LEU A 58 4.23 -3.06 7.10
N ARG A 59 3.16 -2.83 7.87
CA ARG A 59 3.24 -2.09 9.15
C ARG A 59 4.19 -2.79 10.11
N LYS A 60 4.01 -4.08 10.36
CA LYS A 60 4.87 -4.88 11.24
C LYS A 60 6.33 -4.85 10.80
N ALA A 61 6.61 -5.15 9.53
CA ALA A 61 7.95 -5.08 8.97
C ALA A 61 8.55 -3.67 9.08
N GLY A 62 7.74 -2.64 8.87
CA GLY A 62 8.15 -1.25 9.04
C GLY A 62 8.46 -0.89 10.48
N ALA A 63 7.71 -1.37 11.46
CA ALA A 63 8.01 -1.14 12.88
C ALA A 63 9.33 -1.79 13.31
N GLU A 64 9.64 -2.96 12.74
CA GLU A 64 10.81 -3.78 13.10
C GLU A 64 12.08 -3.45 12.32
N SER A 65 11.98 -2.77 11.17
CA SER A 65 13.12 -2.51 10.29
C SER A 65 13.25 -1.04 9.89
N PRO A 66 14.46 -0.45 9.93
CA PRO A 66 14.70 0.91 9.43
C PRO A 66 14.62 1.03 7.90
N LEU A 67 14.55 -0.09 7.16
CA LEU A 67 14.55 -0.08 5.69
C LEU A 67 13.33 0.62 5.11
N ILE A 68 12.16 0.50 5.77
CA ILE A 68 10.94 1.23 5.38
C ILE A 68 10.91 2.54 6.17
N THR A 69 10.66 3.66 5.52
CA THR A 69 10.65 4.99 6.17
C THR A 69 9.23 5.53 6.35
N ALA A 70 8.35 5.31 5.38
CA ALA A 70 6.97 5.75 5.43
C ALA A 70 6.05 4.78 4.70
N ILE A 71 4.83 4.61 5.20
CA ILE A 71 3.79 3.71 4.69
C ILE A 71 2.52 4.55 4.52
N ALA A 72 1.92 4.53 3.34
CA ALA A 72 0.67 5.24 3.11
C ALA A 72 -0.43 4.61 3.96
N ALA A 73 -1.24 5.45 4.59
CA ALA A 73 -2.40 4.98 5.33
C ALA A 73 -3.33 4.15 4.43
N PHE A 74 -3.92 3.09 4.98
CA PHE A 74 -4.90 2.27 4.31
C PHE A 74 -6.06 1.97 5.24
N GLY A 75 -7.25 1.85 4.69
CA GLY A 75 -8.40 1.39 5.44
C GLY A 75 -8.68 2.27 6.66
N ALA A 76 -8.63 1.70 7.86
CA ALA A 76 -8.99 2.40 9.10
C ALA A 76 -7.96 3.45 9.54
N ASP A 77 -6.76 3.47 8.95
CA ASP A 77 -5.70 4.42 9.32
C ASP A 77 -5.73 5.71 8.50
N VAL A 78 -6.62 5.79 7.51
CA VAL A 78 -6.76 6.96 6.64
C VAL A 78 -7.21 8.19 7.44
N PRO A 79 -6.55 9.36 7.29
CA PRO A 79 -6.97 10.60 7.94
C PRO A 79 -8.33 11.10 7.40
N GLU A 80 -9.10 11.81 8.24
CA GLU A 80 -10.44 12.30 7.87
C GLU A 80 -10.41 13.34 6.72
N GLU A 81 -9.28 14.03 6.53
CA GLU A 81 -9.08 15.03 5.48
C GLU A 81 -7.95 14.63 4.53
N SER A 82 -8.27 14.33 3.27
CA SER A 82 -7.28 14.25 2.18
C SER A 82 -7.86 14.90 0.92
N GLY A 83 -7.19 15.96 0.43
CA GLY A 83 -7.82 16.90 -0.49
C GLY A 83 -6.84 17.65 -1.37
N SER A 84 -5.96 16.93 -2.08
CA SER A 84 -5.21 17.54 -3.19
C SER A 84 -5.90 17.23 -4.53
N LYS A 85 -5.94 18.20 -5.44
CA LYS A 85 -6.38 17.95 -6.83
C LYS A 85 -5.43 17.00 -7.57
N ASN A 86 -4.14 17.04 -7.20
CA ASN A 86 -3.08 16.21 -7.77
C ASN A 86 -2.34 15.45 -6.64
N GLY A 87 -2.19 14.14 -6.78
CA GLY A 87 -1.50 13.31 -5.79
C GLY A 87 -2.39 12.23 -5.19
N ILE A 88 -2.09 11.81 -3.97
CA ILE A 88 -2.84 10.74 -3.30
C ILE A 88 -4.10 11.29 -2.63
N ARG A 89 -5.20 10.56 -2.79
CA ARG A 89 -6.45 10.72 -2.05
C ARG A 89 -6.95 9.36 -1.60
N TYR A 90 -7.87 9.37 -0.65
CA TYR A 90 -8.46 8.14 -0.15
C TYR A 90 -9.95 8.04 -0.44
N THR A 91 -10.42 6.81 -0.63
CA THR A 91 -11.86 6.52 -0.64
C THR A 91 -12.42 6.59 0.77
N ARG A 92 -13.75 6.64 0.89
CA ARG A 92 -14.43 6.48 2.18
C ARG A 92 -14.05 5.17 2.88
N ASP A 93 -13.75 4.14 2.10
CA ASP A 93 -13.33 2.84 2.60
C ASP A 93 -11.82 2.72 2.78
N GLY A 94 -11.07 3.79 2.50
CA GLY A 94 -9.64 3.90 2.76
C GLY A 94 -8.72 3.30 1.69
N ASN A 95 -9.20 3.16 0.45
CA ASN A 95 -8.36 2.76 -0.68
C ASN A 95 -7.53 3.92 -1.19
N ILE A 96 -6.33 3.64 -1.68
CA ILE A 96 -5.37 4.64 -2.14
C ILE A 96 -5.65 4.97 -3.60
N ARG A 97 -6.01 6.23 -3.88
CA ARG A 97 -6.26 6.71 -5.23
C ARG A 97 -5.20 7.72 -5.65
N ILE A 98 -4.77 7.60 -6.89
CA ILE A 98 -3.95 8.59 -7.57
C ILE A 98 -4.91 9.53 -8.30
N CYS A 99 -4.83 10.82 -7.99
CA CYS A 99 -5.65 11.85 -8.60
C CYS A 99 -4.83 12.79 -9.47
N ARG A 100 -5.43 13.19 -10.60
CA ARG A 100 -4.91 14.17 -11.54
C ARG A 100 -6.04 15.11 -11.94
N ASP A 101 -5.80 16.40 -11.83
CA ASP A 101 -6.72 17.50 -12.11
C ASP A 101 -8.07 17.36 -11.39
N GLY A 102 -8.04 16.79 -10.18
CA GLY A 102 -9.22 16.53 -9.35
C GLY A 102 -9.99 15.26 -9.69
N ALA A 103 -9.67 14.60 -10.80
CA ALA A 103 -10.23 13.31 -11.21
C ALA A 103 -9.41 12.14 -10.63
N ILE A 104 -10.05 10.98 -10.51
CA ILE A 104 -9.38 9.73 -10.14
C ILE A 104 -8.74 9.17 -11.40
N ALA A 105 -7.42 9.07 -11.41
CA ALA A 105 -6.66 8.53 -12.53
C ALA A 105 -6.40 7.03 -12.36
N ALA A 106 -6.12 6.59 -11.13
CA ALA A 106 -5.89 5.18 -10.81
C ALA A 106 -6.12 4.87 -9.33
N GLU A 107 -6.18 3.58 -8.99
CA GLU A 107 -6.21 3.04 -7.62
C GLU A 107 -5.01 2.09 -7.46
N ILE A 108 -4.39 2.08 -6.29
CA ILE A 108 -3.28 1.18 -5.92
C ILE A 108 -3.55 0.57 -4.55
N ASP A 109 -3.03 -0.63 -4.29
CA ASP A 109 -3.31 -1.34 -3.04
C ASP A 109 -2.33 -0.95 -1.93
N LEU A 110 -1.08 -0.68 -2.29
CA LEU A 110 -0.02 -0.28 -1.36
C LEU A 110 0.84 0.85 -1.93
N LEU A 111 1.34 1.69 -1.01
CA LEU A 111 2.32 2.72 -1.31
C LEU A 111 3.21 2.94 -0.09
N PHE A 112 4.53 2.90 -0.26
CA PHE A 112 5.48 3.17 0.82
C PHE A 112 6.82 3.65 0.26
N SER A 113 7.71 4.14 1.13
CA SER A 113 9.08 4.51 0.77
C SER A 113 10.11 3.79 1.62
N ASP A 114 11.31 3.65 1.08
CA ASP A 114 12.45 3.08 1.78
C ASP A 114 13.44 4.15 2.29
N ALA A 115 14.48 3.70 2.98
CA ALA A 115 15.57 4.54 3.49
C ALA A 115 16.45 5.15 2.37
N ARG A 116 16.33 4.69 1.12
CA ARG A 116 17.04 5.23 -0.05
C ARG A 116 16.19 6.26 -0.80
N GLY A 117 14.98 6.56 -0.31
CA GLY A 117 14.05 7.49 -0.94
C GLY A 117 13.33 6.92 -2.16
N ARG A 118 13.43 5.61 -2.41
CA ARG A 118 12.66 4.93 -3.47
C ARG A 118 11.22 4.76 -3.01
N ILE A 119 10.30 4.80 -3.96
CA ILE A 119 8.87 4.66 -3.70
C ILE A 119 8.41 3.33 -4.26
N PHE A 120 7.79 2.53 -3.42
CA PHE A 120 7.22 1.24 -3.78
C PHE A 120 5.72 1.39 -3.88
N PHE A 121 5.13 0.88 -4.96
CA PHE A 121 3.69 0.66 -5.05
C PHE A 121 3.41 -0.81 -5.33
N GLY A 122 2.30 -1.31 -4.80
CA GLY A 122 1.94 -2.72 -4.88
C GLY A 122 0.54 -2.93 -5.42
N GLU A 123 0.40 -4.03 -6.18
CA GLU A 123 -0.88 -4.58 -6.61
C GLU A 123 -1.00 -5.99 -6.04
N ALA A 124 -2.06 -6.22 -5.27
CA ALA A 124 -2.31 -7.45 -4.55
C ALA A 124 -3.42 -8.24 -5.26
N THR A 125 -3.09 -9.41 -5.80
CA THR A 125 -4.05 -10.26 -6.49
C THR A 125 -4.02 -11.69 -5.99
N ILE A 126 -5.20 -12.21 -5.66
CA ILE A 126 -5.42 -13.62 -5.32
C ILE A 126 -5.86 -14.46 -6.52
N ALA A 127 -6.11 -13.82 -7.66
CA ALA A 127 -6.55 -14.45 -8.90
C ALA A 127 -5.58 -14.11 -10.04
N PRO A 128 -5.60 -14.89 -11.14
CA PRO A 128 -4.81 -14.54 -12.32
C PRO A 128 -5.17 -13.11 -12.80
N PRO A 129 -4.17 -12.25 -13.02
CA PRO A 129 -4.41 -10.89 -13.49
C PRO A 129 -4.97 -10.89 -14.92
N PRO A 130 -5.76 -9.87 -15.31
CA PRO A 130 -6.26 -9.74 -16.67
C PRO A 130 -5.11 -9.44 -17.66
N ALA A 131 -5.37 -9.61 -18.96
CA ALA A 131 -4.39 -9.31 -20.00
C ALA A 131 -3.96 -7.82 -20.01
N SER A 132 -4.82 -6.91 -19.52
CA SER A 132 -4.54 -5.47 -19.39
C SER A 132 -3.62 -5.11 -18.22
N PHE A 133 -3.26 -6.06 -17.36
CA PHE A 133 -2.56 -5.77 -16.11
C PHE A 133 -1.20 -5.09 -16.32
N ILE A 134 -0.44 -5.49 -17.35
CA ILE A 134 0.86 -4.88 -17.65
C ILE A 134 0.71 -3.40 -18.03
N SER A 135 -0.27 -3.07 -18.89
CA SER A 135 -0.53 -1.67 -19.26
C SER A 135 -1.00 -0.86 -18.06
N GLU A 136 -1.89 -1.41 -17.23
CA GLU A 136 -2.38 -0.75 -16.02
C GLU A 136 -1.23 -0.45 -15.04
N VAL A 137 -0.32 -1.40 -14.80
CA VAL A 137 0.85 -1.20 -13.94
C VAL A 137 1.77 -0.12 -14.50
N ARG A 138 2.02 -0.11 -15.82
CA ARG A 138 2.87 0.92 -16.44
C ARG A 138 2.23 2.31 -16.38
N GLU A 139 0.93 2.42 -16.58
CA GLU A 139 0.17 3.67 -16.43
C GLU A 139 0.23 4.19 -14.99
N LYS A 140 0.01 3.32 -14.00
CA LYS A 140 0.16 3.65 -12.56
C LYS A 140 1.59 4.11 -12.23
N LYS A 141 2.60 3.39 -12.73
CA LYS A 141 4.01 3.75 -12.54
C LYS A 141 4.34 5.11 -13.15
N ALA A 142 3.81 5.42 -14.34
CA ALA A 142 3.98 6.72 -14.99
C ALA A 142 3.34 7.85 -14.16
N LEU A 143 2.09 7.67 -13.72
CA LEU A 143 1.39 8.64 -12.86
C LEU A 143 2.16 8.91 -11.55
N LEU A 144 2.69 7.86 -10.90
CA LEU A 144 3.49 8.02 -9.70
C LEU A 144 4.84 8.69 -9.99
N SER A 145 5.48 8.37 -11.11
CA SER A 145 6.75 8.99 -11.53
C SER A 145 6.60 10.49 -11.72
N ASP A 146 5.51 10.93 -12.35
CA ASP A 146 5.18 12.35 -12.54
C ASP A 146 5.04 13.09 -11.20
N LEU A 147 4.48 12.42 -10.18
CA LEU A 147 4.26 12.98 -8.86
C LEU A 147 5.50 12.89 -7.94
N ALA A 148 6.39 11.94 -8.18
CA ALA A 148 7.48 11.59 -7.26
C ALA A 148 8.73 12.46 -7.38
N ALA A 149 8.71 13.50 -8.24
CA ALA A 149 9.79 14.48 -8.39
C ALA A 149 11.16 13.85 -8.69
N GLY A 150 11.19 12.84 -9.56
CA GLY A 150 12.42 12.17 -10.01
C GLY A 150 12.91 11.03 -9.12
N ARG A 151 12.16 10.66 -8.07
CA ARG A 151 12.45 9.46 -7.28
C ARG A 151 12.05 8.20 -8.04
N GLU A 152 12.82 7.14 -7.82
CA GLU A 152 12.59 5.84 -8.44
C GLU A 152 11.29 5.21 -7.93
N ILE A 153 10.47 4.71 -8.87
CA ILE A 153 9.24 3.97 -8.58
C ILE A 153 9.47 2.48 -8.81
N ILE A 154 9.27 1.68 -7.77
CA ILE A 154 9.39 0.22 -7.78
C ILE A 154 8.00 -0.41 -7.70
N PHE A 155 7.74 -1.36 -8.60
CA PHE A 155 6.49 -2.11 -8.63
C PHE A 155 6.61 -3.41 -7.84
N LEU A 156 5.59 -3.73 -7.04
CA LEU A 156 5.46 -5.00 -6.33
C LEU A 156 4.20 -5.76 -6.79
N TYR A 157 4.41 -6.99 -7.28
CA TYR A 157 3.32 -7.93 -7.52
C TYR A 157 3.14 -8.81 -6.28
N LEU A 158 2.00 -8.71 -5.59
CA LEU A 158 1.73 -9.42 -4.35
C LEU A 158 0.66 -10.48 -4.60
N SER A 159 0.97 -11.74 -4.34
CA SER A 159 0.05 -12.82 -4.66
C SER A 159 0.32 -14.07 -3.83
N PRO A 160 -0.68 -14.92 -3.55
CA PRO A 160 -0.42 -16.22 -2.94
C PRO A 160 0.27 -17.21 -3.90
N SER A 161 0.26 -16.96 -5.21
CA SER A 161 0.84 -17.83 -6.23
C SER A 161 1.87 -17.09 -7.09
N PRO A 162 2.87 -17.79 -7.66
CA PRO A 162 3.81 -17.20 -8.61
C PRO A 162 3.11 -16.42 -9.74
N PRO A 163 3.68 -15.30 -10.23
CA PRO A 163 3.13 -14.58 -11.35
C PRO A 163 3.14 -15.45 -12.61
N PRO A 164 2.14 -15.34 -13.50
CA PRO A 164 2.20 -15.96 -14.81
C PRO A 164 3.35 -15.38 -15.66
N ASP A 165 3.94 -16.19 -16.54
CA ASP A 165 5.08 -15.81 -17.39
C ASP A 165 4.84 -14.55 -18.24
N VAL A 166 3.58 -14.31 -18.61
CA VAL A 166 3.19 -13.11 -19.36
C VAL A 166 3.58 -11.81 -18.64
N LEU A 167 3.68 -11.82 -17.31
CA LEU A 167 4.10 -10.67 -16.51
C LEU A 167 5.63 -10.47 -16.46
N GLY A 168 6.41 -11.36 -17.08
CA GLY A 168 7.87 -11.27 -17.18
C GLY A 168 8.43 -9.88 -17.49
N PRO A 169 7.86 -9.11 -18.44
CA PRO A 169 8.30 -7.75 -18.75
C PRO A 169 8.29 -6.80 -17.54
N LEU A 170 7.31 -6.91 -16.63
CA LEU A 170 7.24 -6.05 -15.44
C LEU A 170 8.42 -6.28 -14.50
N PHE A 171 8.93 -7.52 -14.43
CA PHE A 171 10.05 -7.89 -13.59
C PHE A 171 11.40 -7.58 -14.24
N ALA A 172 11.48 -7.69 -15.57
CA ALA A 172 12.63 -7.21 -16.34
C ALA A 172 12.81 -5.67 -16.21
N GLU A 173 11.70 -4.94 -16.00
CA GLU A 173 11.67 -3.49 -15.76
C GLU A 173 11.91 -3.09 -14.29
N GLY A 174 12.39 -4.02 -13.45
CA GLY A 174 12.73 -3.77 -12.06
C GLY A 174 11.55 -3.93 -11.07
N GLY A 175 10.45 -4.55 -11.47
CA GLY A 175 9.41 -4.99 -10.55
C GLY A 175 9.79 -6.26 -9.80
N TYR A 176 9.12 -6.52 -8.67
CA TYR A 176 9.39 -7.71 -7.85
C TYR A 176 8.13 -8.48 -7.48
N PRO A 177 8.13 -9.82 -7.61
CA PRO A 177 7.06 -10.65 -7.06
C PRO A 177 7.30 -10.93 -5.56
N ILE A 178 6.25 -10.80 -4.75
CA ILE A 178 6.24 -11.19 -3.35
C ILE A 178 5.13 -12.24 -3.19
N ILE A 179 5.55 -13.49 -2.99
CA ILE A 179 4.65 -14.65 -2.96
C ILE A 179 4.33 -15.01 -1.51
N ARG A 180 3.05 -14.95 -1.15
CA ARG A 180 2.54 -15.13 0.21
C ARG A 180 1.42 -16.17 0.27
N PRO A 181 1.74 -17.46 0.07
CA PRO A 181 0.75 -18.53 0.04
C PRO A 181 0.11 -18.79 1.42
N ASP A 182 0.74 -18.31 2.48
CA ASP A 182 0.33 -18.45 3.87
C ASP A 182 -0.84 -17.53 4.25
N LEU A 183 -0.93 -16.34 3.65
CA LEU A 183 -1.86 -15.30 4.11
C LEU A 183 -3.35 -15.61 3.84
N PRO A 184 -3.75 -16.23 2.71
CA PRO A 184 -5.16 -16.60 2.52
C PRO A 184 -5.70 -17.54 3.60
N ALA A 185 -4.86 -18.43 4.14
CA ALA A 185 -5.27 -19.39 5.17
C ALA A 185 -5.65 -18.71 6.49
N LEU A 186 -5.11 -17.52 6.77
CA LEU A 186 -5.42 -16.75 7.98
C LEU A 186 -6.89 -16.32 8.06
N ARG A 187 -7.66 -16.39 6.95
CA ARG A 187 -9.11 -16.16 6.97
C ARG A 187 -9.80 -17.12 7.95
N GLU A 188 -9.42 -18.39 7.93
CA GLU A 188 -10.05 -19.40 8.79
C GLU A 188 -9.75 -19.15 10.27
N GLU A 189 -8.56 -18.65 10.60
CA GLU A 189 -8.17 -18.34 11.97
C GLU A 189 -8.99 -17.19 12.59
N VAL A 190 -9.54 -16.32 11.74
CA VAL A 190 -10.35 -15.17 12.16
C VAL A 190 -11.85 -15.35 11.92
N ALA A 191 -12.29 -16.51 11.41
CA ALA A 191 -13.69 -16.79 11.09
C ALA A 191 -14.63 -16.52 12.27
N GLY A 192 -14.25 -16.96 13.48
CA GLY A 192 -15.03 -16.74 14.71
C GLY A 192 -15.16 -15.27 15.14
N THR A 193 -14.42 -14.35 14.51
CA THR A 193 -14.52 -12.92 14.79
C THR A 193 -15.33 -12.16 13.74
N LEU A 194 -15.65 -12.74 12.58
CA LEU A 194 -16.23 -12.02 11.44
C LEU A 194 -17.61 -11.42 11.73
N THR A 195 -18.37 -12.05 12.63
CA THR A 195 -19.72 -11.65 13.05
C THR A 195 -19.73 -10.68 14.24
N ALA A 196 -18.57 -10.40 14.84
CA ALA A 196 -18.49 -9.53 16.01
C ALA A 196 -18.96 -8.09 15.67
N PRO A 197 -19.71 -7.42 16.57
CA PRO A 197 -20.18 -6.07 16.35
C PRO A 197 -19.05 -5.13 15.95
N ARG A 198 -19.28 -4.34 14.92
CA ARG A 198 -18.28 -3.41 14.39
C ARG A 198 -18.02 -2.30 15.41
N ARG A 199 -16.81 -2.25 15.95
CA ARG A 199 -16.28 -1.01 16.55
C ARG A 199 -16.02 0.00 15.42
N LYS A 200 -16.22 1.29 15.69
CA LYS A 200 -15.91 2.38 14.73
C LYS A 200 -14.47 2.17 14.22
N ARG A 201 -14.27 2.21 12.90
CA ARG A 201 -12.92 2.19 12.30
C ARG A 201 -12.16 3.38 12.89
N ARG A 202 -11.09 3.10 13.61
CA ARG A 202 -10.24 4.10 14.22
C ARG A 202 -8.79 3.82 13.81
N PRO A 203 -8.02 4.87 13.50
CA PRO A 203 -6.60 4.73 13.27
C PRO A 203 -5.92 4.14 14.50
N ILE A 204 -4.97 3.23 14.27
CA ILE A 204 -4.06 2.77 15.31
C ILE A 204 -2.73 3.47 15.07
N PRO A 205 -2.18 4.22 16.05
CA PRO A 205 -0.90 4.89 15.88
C PRO A 205 0.18 3.93 15.41
N HIS A 206 0.94 4.34 14.40
CA HIS A 206 2.09 3.62 13.90
C HIS A 206 3.15 4.63 13.47
N PRO A 207 4.42 4.47 13.88
CA PRO A 207 5.45 5.50 13.69
C PRO A 207 5.74 5.83 12.23
N LYS A 208 5.43 4.90 11.31
CA LYS A 208 5.69 5.06 9.88
C LYS A 208 4.44 5.21 9.02
N VAL A 209 3.23 5.10 9.59
CA VAL A 209 2.01 5.31 8.78
C VAL A 209 1.77 6.81 8.66
N THR A 210 1.57 7.28 7.43
CA THR A 210 1.36 8.70 7.11
C THR A 210 0.36 8.85 5.96
N ASP A 211 -0.05 10.08 5.67
CA ASP A 211 -0.77 10.38 4.44
C ASP A 211 0.13 10.05 3.23
N GLY A 212 -0.36 9.24 2.30
CA GLY A 212 0.36 8.84 1.09
C GLY A 212 0.78 10.04 0.23
N ALA A 213 0.08 11.19 0.33
CA ALA A 213 0.51 12.41 -0.34
C ALA A 213 1.86 12.91 0.22
N ALA A 214 2.14 12.71 1.51
CA ALA A 214 3.43 13.06 2.11
C ALA A 214 4.57 12.20 1.56
N ILE A 215 4.31 10.94 1.20
CA ILE A 215 5.29 10.06 0.56
C ILE A 215 5.70 10.61 -0.80
N LEU A 216 4.77 11.21 -1.56
CA LEU A 216 5.04 11.76 -2.88
C LEU A 216 5.61 13.20 -2.86
N ARG A 217 5.51 13.92 -1.74
CA ARG A 217 6.09 15.26 -1.63
C ARG A 217 7.62 15.19 -1.55
N LYS A 218 8.27 16.13 -2.25
CA LYS A 218 9.69 16.42 -2.08
C LYS A 218 9.87 16.97 -0.65
N GLU A 219 10.81 16.45 0.13
CA GLU A 219 11.36 17.25 1.21
C GLU A 219 11.91 18.52 0.57
N ARG A 220 11.24 19.66 0.78
CA ARG A 220 11.92 20.93 0.55
C ARG A 220 13.04 20.95 1.56
N VAL A 221 14.26 20.61 1.11
CA VAL A 221 15.45 21.15 1.78
C VAL A 221 15.22 22.65 1.81
N GLU A 222 15.05 23.20 3.00
CA GLU A 222 14.92 24.65 3.19
C GLU A 222 16.26 25.30 2.83
N GLU A 223 16.55 25.45 1.54
CA GLU A 223 17.63 26.31 1.04
C GLU A 223 17.30 27.82 1.22
N GLY A 224 16.26 28.15 2.01
CA GLY A 224 15.68 29.49 2.09
C GLY A 224 16.03 30.30 3.33
N PHE A 225 16.45 29.69 4.45
CA PHE A 225 16.60 30.46 5.70
C PHE A 225 17.97 31.13 5.85
N PHE A 226 19.03 30.58 5.23
CA PHE A 226 20.37 31.16 5.32
C PHE A 226 20.67 32.26 4.29
N SER A 227 19.90 32.37 3.20
CA SER A 227 20.15 33.43 2.19
C SER A 227 19.59 34.80 2.58
N TYR A 228 18.63 34.86 3.51
CA TYR A 228 18.05 36.12 3.97
C TYR A 228 18.93 36.82 5.02
N ILE A 229 19.62 36.06 5.88
CA ILE A 229 20.48 36.62 6.94
C ILE A 229 21.80 37.17 6.38
N GLN A 230 22.32 36.63 5.28
CA GLN A 230 23.55 37.14 4.66
C GLN A 230 23.40 38.49 3.94
N ARG A 231 22.16 38.98 3.72
CA ARG A 231 21.93 40.31 3.14
C ARG A 231 21.99 41.46 4.16
N PHE A 232 22.00 41.18 5.46
CA PHE A 232 21.96 42.21 6.51
C PHE A 232 23.30 42.53 7.17
N PHE A 233 24.37 41.76 6.90
CA PHE A 233 25.70 41.99 7.48
C PHE A 233 26.78 42.46 6.48
N ARG A 234 26.37 42.98 5.32
CA ARG A 234 27.23 43.79 4.45
C ARG A 234 26.72 45.23 4.42
N LYS A 235 27.04 45.97 5.47
CA LYS A 235 27.21 47.43 5.45
C LYS A 235 28.42 47.77 6.29
#